data_AF-A0A7Y2JTG9-F1
#
_entry.id   AF-A0A7Y2JTG9-F1
#
_cell.length_a   1.000
_cell.length_b   1.000
_cell.length_c   1.000
_cell.angle_alpha   90.00
_cell.angle_beta   90.00
_cell.angle_gamma   90.00
#
_symmetry.space_group_name_H-M   'P 1'
#
loop_
_entity.id
_entity.type
_entity.pdbx_description
1 polymer ?
#
loop_
_entity_poly.entity_id
_entity_poly.type
_entity_poly.pdbx_seq_one_letter_code
_entity_poly.pdbx_strand_id
1 'polypeptide(L)'
;MIERTRQNERGMALLLSLILAMVVTSMAIGMVLIAQNNSLVSKFHSNEAMMQAAAEAGLEQARDTLNGTPGLVPLGSGFTTLETNVPTYDADGNPIPGFTRSTYAGLSGNITGQYGVFASVISVINSPRGAVVVRRAELSQESFAKFARFDDVTTPAIRFARGIQVFGPLHTNGVLYVDDAGGRPTFHADVTTAATISVAADGDFMQGYTENVSVIPMPTPTALATLNTQAIAGLTSLTGGALGTTIFNPNTRVEFIPVDLNGDGDYDGEDEGFMRVYQTALTTPQALAYVTGRRWPSVPGGTLASEDPNMISANCGGTWSVADGGDDDWWTADSIYANRAGTASQKRTAVRNALRSATRRCFLGGDPRLYPDSTFRAIDNYGSWLAWPGWGGGPPAA
;
A
#
# COMPACT_ATOMS: atom_id res chain seq x y z
N MET A 1 -19.47 77.87 -76.94
CA MET A 1 -19.62 76.84 -75.88
C MET A 1 -18.22 76.43 -75.45
N ILE A 2 -17.80 77.03 -74.33
CA ILE A 2 -16.76 76.63 -73.37
C ILE A 2 -15.40 76.16 -73.92
N GLU A 3 -14.45 77.08 -73.78
CA GLU A 3 -13.01 76.96 -73.81
C GLU A 3 -12.52 75.80 -72.91
N ARG A 4 -11.92 74.75 -73.50
CA ARG A 4 -11.08 73.79 -72.76
C ARG A 4 -9.65 74.31 -72.81
N THR A 5 -9.31 75.15 -71.83
CA THR A 5 -7.93 75.41 -71.44
C THR A 5 -7.25 74.06 -71.23
N ARG A 6 -6.26 73.73 -72.07
CA ARG A 6 -5.25 72.71 -71.75
C ARG A 6 -4.48 73.26 -70.54
N GLN A 7 -5.02 73.05 -69.35
CA GLN A 7 -4.27 73.26 -68.12
C GLN A 7 -3.04 72.37 -68.18
N ASN A 8 -1.90 72.95 -67.87
CA ASN A 8 -0.62 72.28 -67.86
C ASN A 8 -0.58 71.33 -66.65
N GLU A 9 -1.31 70.21 -66.73
CA GLU A 9 -1.47 69.21 -65.66
C GLU A 9 -0.18 68.45 -65.33
N ARG A 10 0.90 68.68 -66.10
CA ARG A 10 2.22 68.08 -65.88
C ARG A 10 2.80 68.38 -64.49
N GLY A 11 2.49 69.55 -63.91
CA GLY A 11 2.93 69.91 -62.56
C GLY A 11 2.15 69.20 -61.45
N MET A 12 0.82 69.07 -61.62
CA MET A 12 -0.05 68.38 -60.65
C MET A 12 0.12 66.86 -60.70
N ALA A 13 0.34 66.28 -61.89
CA ALA A 13 0.64 64.86 -62.06
C ALA A 13 1.96 64.46 -61.39
N LEU A 14 2.99 65.33 -61.45
CA LEU A 14 4.26 65.11 -60.74
C LEU A 14 4.05 65.12 -59.23
N LEU A 15 3.32 66.12 -58.69
CA LEU A 15 3.00 66.23 -57.27
C LEU A 15 2.21 65.03 -56.75
N LEU A 16 1.18 64.60 -57.47
CA LEU A 16 0.40 63.39 -57.15
C LEU A 16 1.25 62.13 -57.18
N SER A 17 2.14 61.99 -58.17
CA SER A 17 3.04 60.83 -58.26
C SER A 17 4.06 60.79 -57.12
N LEU A 18 4.55 61.94 -56.66
CA LEU A 18 5.47 62.06 -55.54
C LEU A 18 4.78 61.72 -54.20
N ILE A 19 3.56 62.20 -54.00
CA ILE A 19 2.76 61.85 -52.82
C ILE A 19 2.43 60.35 -52.82
N LEU A 20 2.02 59.79 -53.95
CA LEU A 20 1.75 58.36 -54.07
C LEU A 20 3.02 57.53 -53.82
N ALA A 21 4.17 57.96 -54.36
CA ALA A 21 5.45 57.30 -54.11
C ALA A 21 5.86 57.35 -52.63
N MET A 22 5.62 58.47 -51.93
CA MET A 22 5.83 58.60 -50.47
C MET A 22 4.90 57.68 -49.66
N VAL A 23 3.63 57.56 -50.07
CA VAL A 23 2.68 56.66 -49.40
C VAL A 23 3.11 55.20 -49.60
N VAL A 24 3.50 54.81 -50.81
CA VAL A 24 3.96 53.44 -51.09
C VAL A 24 5.27 53.12 -50.37
N THR A 25 6.22 54.07 -50.31
CA THR A 25 7.46 53.86 -49.55
C THR A 25 7.23 53.81 -48.05
N SER A 26 6.35 54.64 -47.49
CA SER A 26 6.02 54.56 -46.05
C SER A 26 5.31 53.26 -45.69
N MET A 27 4.41 52.75 -46.55
CA MET A 27 3.81 51.41 -46.39
C MET A 27 4.84 50.29 -46.52
N ALA A 28 5.77 50.38 -47.48
CA ALA A 28 6.83 49.39 -47.66
C ALA A 28 7.76 49.31 -46.43
N ILE A 29 8.14 50.46 -45.85
CA ILE A 29 8.93 50.53 -44.62
C ILE A 29 8.15 49.91 -43.46
N GLY A 30 6.85 50.21 -43.32
CA GLY A 30 5.98 49.61 -42.33
C GLY A 30 5.91 48.09 -42.42
N MET A 31 5.78 47.54 -43.64
CA MET A 31 5.76 46.10 -43.87
C MET A 31 7.10 45.43 -43.53
N VAL A 32 8.23 46.07 -43.82
CA VAL A 32 9.57 45.52 -43.48
C VAL A 32 9.75 45.44 -41.96
N LEU A 33 9.34 46.48 -41.22
CA LEU A 33 9.41 46.48 -39.75
C LEU A 33 8.51 45.40 -39.13
N ILE A 34 7.29 45.23 -39.65
CA ILE A 34 6.38 44.16 -39.22
C ILE A 34 6.97 42.78 -39.54
N ALA A 35 7.57 42.60 -40.72
CA ALA A 35 8.20 41.33 -41.11
C ALA A 35 9.40 40.98 -40.23
N GLN A 36 10.23 41.97 -39.86
CA GLN A 36 11.34 41.77 -38.93
C GLN A 36 10.85 41.40 -37.52
N ASN A 37 9.81 42.08 -37.03
CA ASN A 37 9.19 41.74 -35.75
C ASN A 37 8.60 40.33 -35.77
N ASN A 38 7.90 39.94 -36.83
CA ASN A 38 7.33 38.59 -36.96
C ASN A 38 8.41 37.51 -36.98
N SER A 39 9.56 37.75 -37.64
CA SER A 39 10.68 36.80 -37.62
C SER A 39 11.29 36.66 -36.23
N LEU A 40 11.42 37.76 -35.48
CA LEU A 40 11.91 37.72 -34.10
C LEU A 40 10.93 36.96 -33.19
N VAL A 41 9.64 37.31 -33.24
CA VAL A 41 8.58 36.65 -32.46
C VAL A 41 8.52 35.15 -32.77
N SER A 42 8.57 34.76 -34.04
CA SER A 42 8.58 33.35 -34.44
C SER A 42 9.82 32.60 -33.90
N LYS A 43 11.00 33.22 -33.94
CA LYS A 43 12.21 32.64 -33.33
C LYS A 43 12.11 32.52 -31.82
N PHE A 44 11.50 33.50 -31.14
CA PHE A 44 11.26 33.44 -29.70
C PHE A 44 10.32 32.28 -29.33
N HIS A 45 9.19 32.13 -30.03
CA HIS A 45 8.28 31.01 -29.79
C HIS A 45 8.90 29.65 -30.11
N SER A 46 9.68 29.55 -31.18
CA SER A 46 10.41 28.32 -31.51
C SER A 46 11.42 27.96 -30.41
N ASN A 47 12.18 28.93 -29.92
CA ASN A 47 13.14 28.71 -28.84
C ASN A 47 12.43 28.35 -27.54
N GLU A 48 11.31 29.00 -27.23
CA GLU A 48 10.49 28.69 -26.05
C GLU A 48 9.99 27.24 -26.09
N ALA A 49 9.43 26.81 -27.22
CA ALA A 49 8.95 25.44 -27.39
C ALA A 49 10.09 24.41 -27.24
N MET A 50 11.26 24.69 -27.83
CA MET A 50 12.44 23.83 -27.68
C MET A 50 12.93 23.76 -26.22
N MET A 51 12.95 24.89 -25.51
CA MET A 51 13.34 24.92 -24.11
C MET A 51 12.35 24.16 -23.21
N GLN A 52 11.05 24.25 -23.51
CA GLN A 52 10.02 23.48 -22.79
C GLN A 52 10.18 21.97 -23.01
N ALA A 53 10.35 21.54 -24.27
CA ALA A 53 10.60 20.13 -24.59
C ALA A 53 11.88 19.60 -23.94
N ALA A 54 12.97 20.39 -23.95
CA ALA A 54 14.23 20.02 -23.30
C ALA A 54 14.08 19.92 -21.76
N ALA A 55 13.27 20.80 -21.16
CA ALA A 55 12.96 20.75 -19.74
C ALA A 55 12.19 19.47 -19.36
N GLU A 56 11.20 19.10 -20.18
CA GLU A 56 10.39 17.88 -20.02
C GLU A 56 11.24 16.60 -20.20
N ALA A 57 12.12 16.56 -21.20
CA ALA A 57 13.08 15.46 -21.34
C ALA A 57 14.01 15.35 -20.12
N GLY A 58 14.40 16.48 -19.53
CA GLY A 58 15.16 16.50 -18.28
C GLY A 58 14.42 15.91 -17.10
N LEU A 59 13.10 16.10 -17.01
CA LEU A 59 12.27 15.47 -15.95
C LEU A 59 12.22 13.95 -16.11
N GLU A 60 12.05 13.45 -17.33
CA GLU A 60 12.00 12.01 -17.59
C GLU A 60 13.35 11.33 -17.34
N GLN A 61 14.45 11.94 -17.77
CA GLN A 61 15.79 11.42 -17.49
C GLN A 61 16.11 11.41 -16.00
N ALA A 62 15.69 12.45 -15.27
CA ALA A 62 15.81 12.48 -13.82
C ALA A 62 14.97 11.39 -13.16
N ARG A 63 13.73 11.15 -13.61
CA ARG A 63 12.89 10.05 -13.13
C ARG A 63 13.57 8.70 -13.33
N ASP A 64 14.13 8.46 -14.51
CA ASP A 64 14.87 7.24 -14.82
C ASP A 64 16.10 7.06 -13.91
N THR A 65 16.88 8.13 -13.72
CA THR A 65 18.05 8.12 -12.83
C THR A 65 17.67 7.77 -11.39
N LEU A 66 16.57 8.35 -10.89
CA LEU A 66 16.06 8.09 -9.54
C LEU A 66 15.53 6.65 -9.39
N ASN A 67 14.91 6.10 -10.43
CA ASN A 67 14.48 4.70 -10.45
C ASN A 67 15.68 3.74 -10.47
N GLY A 68 16.74 4.07 -11.22
CA GLY A 68 17.94 3.24 -11.33
C GLY A 68 18.88 3.32 -10.12
N THR A 69 18.79 4.39 -9.31
CA THR A 69 19.68 4.61 -8.16
C THR A 69 18.88 4.88 -6.87
N PRO A 70 18.42 3.82 -6.17
CA PRO A 70 17.69 3.98 -4.92
C PRO A 70 18.48 4.77 -3.88
N GLY A 71 17.82 5.71 -3.20
CA GLY A 71 18.44 6.52 -2.13
C GLY A 71 19.21 7.75 -2.59
N LEU A 72 19.17 8.08 -3.89
CA LEU A 72 19.82 9.28 -4.43
C LEU A 72 19.16 10.58 -3.96
N VAL A 73 17.85 10.54 -3.66
CA VAL A 73 17.16 11.66 -3.01
C VAL A 73 17.52 11.66 -1.53
N PRO A 74 18.16 12.74 -1.01
CA PRO A 74 18.56 12.79 0.39
C PRO A 74 17.34 12.74 1.30
N LEU A 75 17.39 11.85 2.30
CA LEU A 75 16.38 11.75 3.35
C LEU A 75 16.54 12.93 4.33
N GLY A 76 15.58 13.85 4.38
CA GLY A 76 15.57 15.05 5.23
C GLY A 76 15.28 16.34 4.47
N SER A 77 15.65 17.49 5.06
CA SER A 77 15.52 18.80 4.41
C SER A 77 16.70 19.03 3.46
N GLY A 78 16.46 18.98 2.14
CA GLY A 78 17.50 19.26 1.16
C GLY A 78 17.10 18.86 -0.25
N PHE A 79 18.01 19.14 -1.19
CA PHE A 79 17.93 18.67 -2.56
C PHE A 79 19.30 18.11 -2.97
N THR A 80 19.29 17.18 -3.92
CA THR A 80 20.46 16.72 -4.65
C THR A 80 20.46 17.31 -6.05
N THR A 81 21.64 17.57 -6.57
CA THR A 81 21.82 18.00 -7.96
C THR A 81 22.17 16.79 -8.80
N LEU A 82 21.27 16.41 -9.71
CA LEU A 82 21.47 15.28 -10.62
C LEU A 82 22.41 15.67 -11.76
N GLU A 83 22.21 16.86 -12.32
CA GLU A 83 23.02 17.43 -13.40
C GLU A 83 23.16 18.94 -13.20
N THR A 84 24.31 19.52 -13.57
CA THR A 84 24.53 20.97 -13.51
C THR A 84 25.11 21.48 -14.82
N ASN A 85 24.42 22.42 -15.47
CA ASN A 85 24.85 23.13 -16.68
C ASN A 85 25.33 22.20 -17.81
N VAL A 86 24.69 21.05 -17.97
CA VAL A 86 24.99 20.11 -19.05
C VAL A 86 24.38 20.58 -20.36
N PRO A 87 25.01 20.32 -21.52
CA PRO A 87 24.42 20.63 -22.80
C PRO A 87 23.12 19.83 -23.01
N THR A 88 22.13 20.47 -23.61
CA THR A 88 20.92 19.79 -24.09
C THR A 88 21.14 19.24 -25.49
N TYR A 89 20.53 18.10 -25.82
CA TYR A 89 20.66 17.46 -27.12
C TYR A 89 19.32 17.48 -27.87
N ASP A 90 19.38 17.57 -29.19
CA ASP A 90 18.23 17.38 -30.07
C ASP A 90 17.91 15.89 -30.28
N ALA A 91 16.87 15.60 -31.06
CA ALA A 91 16.43 14.23 -31.36
C ALA A 91 17.48 13.41 -32.12
N ASP A 92 18.40 14.06 -32.82
CA ASP A 92 19.49 13.43 -33.58
C ASP A 92 20.78 13.29 -32.74
N GLY A 93 20.74 13.69 -31.47
CA GLY A 93 21.86 13.62 -30.54
C GLY A 93 22.88 14.76 -30.68
N ASN A 94 22.57 15.83 -31.40
CA ASN A 94 23.46 17.00 -31.51
C ASN A 94 23.18 17.97 -30.36
N PRO A 95 24.21 18.61 -29.78
CA PRO A 95 24.00 19.59 -28.73
C PRO A 95 23.29 20.84 -29.28
N ILE A 96 22.19 21.24 -28.65
CA ILE A 96 21.48 22.47 -29.00
C ILE A 96 22.34 23.66 -28.54
N PRO A 97 22.84 24.50 -29.46
CA PRO A 97 23.82 25.52 -29.12
C PRO A 97 23.32 26.51 -28.07
N GLY A 98 24.07 26.62 -26.97
CA GLY A 98 23.83 27.61 -25.93
C GLY A 98 22.77 27.25 -24.89
N PHE A 99 22.02 26.16 -25.07
CA PHE A 99 21.07 25.70 -24.07
C PHE A 99 21.74 24.74 -23.09
N THR A 100 21.68 25.09 -21.82
CA THR A 100 22.19 24.25 -20.72
C THR A 100 21.07 23.82 -19.81
N ARG A 101 21.12 22.57 -19.35
CA ARG A 101 20.18 21.99 -18.39
C ARG A 101 20.84 21.79 -17.03
N SER A 102 20.07 22.05 -15.99
CA SER A 102 20.37 21.60 -14.62
C SER A 102 19.15 20.91 -14.04
N THR A 103 19.33 19.74 -13.46
CA THR A 103 18.25 18.94 -12.86
C THR A 103 18.53 18.69 -11.39
N TYR A 104 17.50 18.90 -10.56
CA TYR A 104 17.55 18.77 -9.11
C TYR A 104 16.45 17.83 -8.64
N ALA A 105 16.68 17.10 -7.56
CA ALA A 105 15.68 16.26 -6.91
C ALA A 105 15.70 16.48 -5.40
N GLY A 106 14.55 16.54 -4.74
CA GLY A 106 14.47 16.69 -3.29
C GLY A 106 13.17 16.11 -2.75
N LEU A 107 13.12 15.80 -1.46
CA LEU A 107 11.86 15.38 -0.84
C LEU A 107 10.88 16.53 -0.85
N SER A 108 9.63 16.26 -1.24
CA SER A 108 8.52 17.18 -1.06
C SER A 108 7.60 16.67 0.02
N GLY A 109 7.17 17.58 0.90
CA GLY A 109 6.15 17.29 1.90
C GLY A 109 4.77 17.21 1.26
N ASN A 110 3.90 16.40 1.84
CA ASN A 110 2.52 16.31 1.43
C ASN A 110 1.66 17.39 2.13
N ILE A 111 0.90 18.17 1.36
CA ILE A 111 -0.15 19.09 1.86
C ILE A 111 -1.57 18.48 1.83
N THR A 112 -1.71 17.24 1.33
CA THR A 112 -2.99 16.56 1.04
C THR A 112 -3.29 15.37 1.95
N GLY A 113 -2.44 15.05 2.93
CA GLY A 113 -2.70 13.97 3.91
C GLY A 113 -2.52 12.53 3.41
N GLN A 114 -2.18 12.30 2.14
CA GLN A 114 -1.79 10.99 1.62
C GLN A 114 -0.47 10.47 2.25
N TYR A 115 -0.47 9.21 2.69
CA TYR A 115 0.73 8.55 3.19
C TYR A 115 1.66 8.16 2.03
N GLY A 116 2.93 8.57 2.09
CA GLY A 116 3.94 8.23 1.07
C GLY A 116 5.21 9.08 1.17
N VAL A 117 6.31 8.63 0.55
CA VAL A 117 7.50 9.45 0.33
C VAL A 117 7.32 10.13 -1.04
N PHE A 118 7.20 11.44 -1.03
CA PHE A 118 7.12 12.23 -2.26
C PHE A 118 8.45 12.91 -2.53
N ALA A 119 8.86 12.92 -3.79
CA ALA A 119 10.02 13.65 -4.25
C ALA A 119 9.61 14.61 -5.37
N SER A 120 10.17 15.80 -5.37
CA SER A 120 10.03 16.74 -6.48
C SER A 120 11.31 16.77 -7.29
N VAL A 121 11.16 16.67 -8.61
CA VAL A 121 12.21 16.87 -9.58
C VAL A 121 11.99 18.21 -10.26
N ILE A 122 13.06 19.00 -10.37
CA ILE A 122 13.06 20.29 -11.06
C ILE A 122 14.08 20.24 -12.20
N SER A 123 13.64 20.55 -13.41
CA SER A 123 14.49 20.69 -14.59
C SER A 123 14.51 22.16 -15.02
N VAL A 124 15.71 22.74 -15.09
CA VAL A 124 15.95 24.14 -15.42
C VAL A 124 16.77 24.23 -16.71
N ILE A 125 16.22 24.88 -17.73
CA ILE A 125 16.90 25.17 -18.99
C ILE A 125 17.26 26.65 -19.02
N ASN A 126 18.54 26.94 -19.18
CA ASN A 126 19.06 28.29 -19.36
C ASN A 126 19.47 28.51 -20.81
N SER A 127 19.14 29.70 -21.33
CA SER A 127 19.59 30.20 -22.62
C SER A 127 20.70 31.24 -22.45
N PRO A 128 21.62 31.43 -23.42
CA PRO A 128 22.69 32.42 -23.33
C PRO A 128 22.17 33.85 -23.27
N ARG A 129 20.90 34.06 -23.66
CA ARG A 129 20.22 35.36 -23.67
C ARG A 129 19.44 35.63 -22.37
N GLY A 130 19.59 34.78 -21.35
CA GLY A 130 18.95 34.96 -20.04
C GLY A 130 17.52 34.44 -19.94
N ALA A 131 16.98 33.81 -21.00
CA ALA A 131 15.71 33.10 -20.89
C ALA A 131 15.88 31.84 -20.03
N VAL A 132 14.93 31.58 -19.13
CA VAL A 132 14.93 30.43 -18.23
C VAL A 132 13.57 29.74 -18.32
N VAL A 133 13.59 28.43 -18.53
CA VAL A 133 12.40 27.58 -18.44
C VAL A 133 12.60 26.60 -17.29
N VAL A 134 11.60 26.54 -16.40
CA VAL A 134 11.61 25.63 -15.25
C VAL A 134 10.39 24.73 -15.34
N ARG A 135 10.60 23.42 -15.22
CA ARG A 135 9.54 22.42 -15.08
C ARG A 135 9.73 21.66 -13.78
N ARG A 136 8.62 21.34 -13.10
CA ARG A 136 8.58 20.53 -11.88
C ARG A 136 7.70 19.30 -12.12
N ALA A 137 8.19 18.14 -11.74
CA ALA A 137 7.40 16.92 -11.60
C ALA A 137 7.41 16.49 -10.14
N GLU A 138 6.26 16.04 -9.65
CA GLU A 138 6.15 15.38 -8.35
C GLU A 138 6.10 13.87 -8.59
N LEU A 139 6.94 13.14 -7.87
CA LEU A 139 7.07 11.71 -7.92
C LEU A 139 6.58 11.16 -6.58
N SER A 140 5.72 10.16 -6.64
CA SER A 140 5.37 9.35 -5.48
C SER A 140 6.22 8.08 -5.49
N GLN A 141 6.75 7.73 -4.33
CA GLN A 141 7.31 6.39 -4.15
C GLN A 141 6.17 5.39 -4.16
N GLU A 142 6.28 4.39 -5.01
CA GLU A 142 5.30 3.31 -5.07
C GLU A 142 5.32 2.49 -3.77
N SER A 143 4.15 2.24 -3.20
CA SER A 143 4.05 1.50 -1.95
C SER A 143 4.39 0.02 -2.17
N PHE A 144 5.17 -0.55 -1.25
CA PHE A 144 5.42 -1.98 -1.20
C PHE A 144 4.13 -2.80 -1.04
N ALA A 145 3.08 -2.21 -0.44
CA ALA A 145 1.78 -2.84 -0.25
C ALA A 145 1.00 -3.11 -1.55
N LYS A 146 1.50 -2.67 -2.71
CA LYS A 146 0.87 -2.96 -4.00
C LYS A 146 0.87 -4.45 -4.35
N PHE A 147 1.83 -5.21 -3.83
CA PHE A 147 2.00 -6.60 -4.21
C PHE A 147 0.95 -7.45 -3.51
N ALA A 148 0.13 -8.14 -4.28
CA ALA A 148 -0.75 -9.19 -3.75
C ALA A 148 0.08 -10.34 -3.18
N ARG A 149 1.29 -10.55 -3.73
CA ARG A 149 2.26 -11.48 -3.21
C ARG A 149 3.69 -11.01 -3.48
N PHE A 150 4.51 -11.09 -2.43
CA PHE A 150 5.93 -10.83 -2.49
C PHE A 150 6.70 -11.95 -1.80
N ASP A 151 7.63 -12.59 -2.53
CA ASP A 151 8.50 -13.65 -1.98
C ASP A 151 9.98 -13.21 -2.05
N ASP A 152 10.54 -12.80 -0.90
CA ASP A 152 11.96 -12.39 -0.76
C ASP A 152 12.92 -13.56 -0.92
N VAL A 153 12.53 -14.73 -0.41
CA VAL A 153 13.29 -15.97 -0.53
C VAL A 153 12.37 -17.05 -1.08
N THR A 154 12.71 -17.59 -2.23
CA THR A 154 11.96 -18.70 -2.84
C THR A 154 12.64 -20.04 -2.65
N THR A 155 11.80 -21.06 -2.48
CA THR A 155 12.24 -22.45 -2.41
C THR A 155 11.35 -23.29 -3.34
N PRO A 156 11.87 -24.37 -3.93
CA PRO A 156 11.08 -25.23 -4.83
C PRO A 156 9.89 -25.93 -4.15
N ALA A 157 9.83 -25.89 -2.80
CA ALA A 157 8.68 -26.38 -2.03
C ALA A 157 7.47 -25.42 -2.11
N ILE A 158 7.71 -24.12 -2.32
CA ILE A 158 6.67 -23.10 -2.43
C ILE A 158 6.40 -22.87 -3.92
N ARG A 159 5.32 -23.47 -4.42
CA ARG A 159 4.90 -23.40 -5.83
C ARG A 159 3.46 -22.93 -5.98
N PHE A 160 3.17 -22.21 -7.05
CA PHE A 160 1.82 -21.89 -7.48
C PHE A 160 1.31 -23.04 -8.36
N ALA A 161 0.22 -23.68 -7.95
CA ALA A 161 -0.35 -24.85 -8.60
C ALA A 161 -1.84 -24.96 -8.31
N ARG A 162 -2.50 -26.01 -8.82
CA ARG A 162 -3.88 -26.40 -8.43
C ARG A 162 -4.92 -25.29 -8.61
N GLY A 163 -4.78 -24.48 -9.66
CA GLY A 163 -5.73 -23.42 -10.01
C GLY A 163 -5.74 -22.22 -9.04
N ILE A 164 -4.65 -22.00 -8.28
CA ILE A 164 -4.50 -20.78 -7.47
C ILE A 164 -4.65 -19.55 -8.36
N GLN A 165 -5.41 -18.57 -7.89
CA GLN A 165 -5.55 -17.28 -8.57
C GLN A 165 -4.96 -16.17 -7.72
N VAL A 166 -4.13 -15.33 -8.33
CA VAL A 166 -3.52 -14.16 -7.69
C VAL A 166 -4.08 -12.89 -8.33
N PHE A 167 -4.79 -12.10 -7.53
CA PHE A 167 -5.40 -10.85 -7.94
C PHE A 167 -4.54 -9.68 -7.44
N GLY A 168 -3.65 -9.21 -8.32
CA GLY A 168 -2.74 -8.10 -8.08
C GLY A 168 -1.29 -8.46 -8.40
N PRO A 169 -0.38 -7.46 -8.40
CA PRO A 169 1.01 -7.66 -8.79
C PRO A 169 1.71 -8.73 -7.94
N LEU A 170 2.53 -9.54 -8.59
CA LEU A 170 3.38 -10.53 -7.93
C LEU A 170 4.85 -10.25 -8.22
N HIS A 171 5.66 -10.27 -7.18
CA HIS A 171 7.12 -10.23 -7.32
C HIS A 171 7.80 -11.32 -6.51
N THR A 172 8.88 -11.87 -7.05
CA THR A 172 9.82 -12.67 -6.27
C THR A 172 11.28 -12.31 -6.56
N ASN A 173 12.07 -12.23 -5.49
CA ASN A 173 13.51 -12.01 -5.56
C ASN A 173 14.31 -13.26 -5.99
N GLY A 174 13.66 -14.41 -6.15
CA GLY A 174 14.28 -15.64 -6.65
C GLY A 174 13.43 -16.31 -7.72
N VAL A 175 13.62 -17.62 -7.91
CA VAL A 175 12.88 -18.38 -8.95
C VAL A 175 11.39 -18.45 -8.60
N LEU A 176 10.53 -18.11 -9.56
CA LEU A 176 9.09 -18.32 -9.45
C LEU A 176 8.75 -19.78 -9.80
N TYR A 177 8.33 -20.55 -8.81
CA TYR A 177 7.91 -21.93 -9.02
C TYR A 177 6.43 -22.01 -9.39
N VAL A 178 6.15 -22.53 -10.58
CA VAL A 178 4.81 -22.67 -11.16
C VAL A 178 4.66 -24.12 -11.62
N ASP A 179 3.45 -24.67 -11.50
CA ASP A 179 3.17 -26.07 -11.78
C ASP A 179 1.71 -26.21 -12.23
N ASP A 180 1.46 -27.05 -13.23
CA ASP A 180 0.13 -27.30 -13.80
C ASP A 180 -0.63 -28.42 -13.08
N ALA A 181 0.02 -29.09 -12.11
CA ALA A 181 -0.54 -30.21 -11.37
C ALA A 181 -1.85 -29.83 -10.66
N GLY A 182 -2.97 -30.31 -11.21
CA GLY A 182 -4.32 -30.06 -10.70
C GLY A 182 -4.93 -28.73 -11.16
N GLY A 183 -4.37 -28.08 -12.19
CA GLY A 183 -4.85 -26.85 -12.80
C GLY A 183 -3.78 -25.76 -12.79
N ARG A 184 -3.64 -25.05 -13.92
CA ARG A 184 -2.69 -23.95 -14.09
C ARG A 184 -3.08 -22.78 -13.18
N PRO A 185 -2.16 -22.21 -12.37
CA PRO A 185 -2.43 -20.99 -11.64
C PRO A 185 -2.63 -19.81 -12.59
N THR A 186 -3.46 -18.85 -12.18
CA THR A 186 -3.76 -17.65 -12.97
C THR A 186 -3.28 -16.40 -12.24
N PHE A 187 -2.49 -15.60 -12.93
CA PHE A 187 -1.99 -14.31 -12.47
C PHE A 187 -2.69 -13.20 -13.26
N HIS A 188 -3.51 -12.41 -12.57
CA HIS A 188 -4.37 -11.41 -13.20
C HIS A 188 -3.67 -10.06 -13.45
N ALA A 189 -2.50 -9.85 -12.85
CA ALA A 189 -1.69 -8.64 -12.99
C ALA A 189 -0.22 -8.97 -13.28
N ASP A 190 0.61 -7.93 -13.40
CA ASP A 190 2.04 -8.05 -13.69
C ASP A 190 2.76 -9.02 -12.74
N VAL A 191 3.51 -9.95 -13.34
CA VAL A 191 4.37 -10.89 -12.63
C VAL A 191 5.83 -10.58 -12.92
N THR A 192 6.63 -10.43 -11.87
CA THR A 192 8.06 -10.14 -12.01
C THR A 192 8.89 -11.08 -11.15
N THR A 193 10.05 -11.49 -11.65
CA THR A 193 11.03 -12.27 -10.89
C THR A 193 12.44 -11.75 -11.14
N ALA A 194 13.24 -11.64 -10.06
CA ALA A 194 14.65 -11.29 -10.18
C ALA A 194 15.53 -12.44 -10.71
N ALA A 195 14.95 -13.62 -10.89
CA ALA A 195 15.57 -14.77 -11.52
C ALA A 195 14.69 -15.22 -12.71
N THR A 196 14.35 -16.50 -12.75
CA THR A 196 13.53 -17.11 -13.81
C THR A 196 12.24 -17.69 -13.26
N ILE A 197 11.30 -17.98 -14.14
CA ILE A 197 10.12 -18.79 -13.89
C ILE A 197 10.48 -20.23 -14.23
N SER A 198 10.25 -21.14 -13.28
CA SER A 198 10.59 -22.57 -13.44
C SER A 198 10.04 -23.19 -14.73
N VAL A 199 8.74 -23.04 -14.99
CA VAL A 199 8.06 -23.43 -16.22
C VAL A 199 6.96 -22.41 -16.53
N ALA A 200 7.23 -21.41 -17.37
CA ALA A 200 6.26 -20.37 -17.69
C ALA A 200 5.00 -20.91 -18.40
N ALA A 201 5.10 -22.03 -19.12
CA ALA A 201 3.93 -22.67 -19.75
C ALA A 201 2.90 -23.16 -18.71
N ASP A 202 3.32 -23.41 -17.48
CA ASP A 202 2.46 -23.97 -16.44
C ASP A 202 1.60 -22.90 -15.76
N GLY A 203 1.84 -21.61 -16.02
CA GLY A 203 1.04 -20.50 -15.50
C GLY A 203 0.27 -19.74 -16.58
N ASP A 204 -0.87 -19.16 -16.20
CA ASP A 204 -1.63 -18.22 -17.01
C ASP A 204 -1.32 -16.78 -16.59
N PHE A 205 -0.53 -16.07 -17.40
CA PHE A 205 -0.09 -14.70 -17.15
C PHE A 205 -0.90 -13.71 -17.98
N MET A 206 -1.97 -13.14 -17.40
CA MET A 206 -2.92 -12.31 -18.15
C MET A 206 -2.33 -10.98 -18.65
N GLN A 207 -1.42 -10.39 -17.88
CA GLN A 207 -0.68 -9.16 -18.25
C GLN A 207 0.77 -9.44 -18.67
N GLY A 208 1.14 -10.72 -18.80
CA GLY A 208 2.51 -11.14 -19.08
C GLY A 208 3.38 -11.24 -17.82
N TYR A 209 4.68 -11.46 -18.05
CA TYR A 209 5.67 -11.60 -17.00
C TYR A 209 7.02 -11.01 -17.44
N THR A 210 7.84 -10.63 -16.46
CA THR A 210 9.22 -10.17 -16.69
C THR A 210 10.19 -10.93 -15.80
N GLU A 211 11.22 -11.52 -16.41
CA GLU A 211 12.29 -12.24 -15.73
C GLU A 211 13.56 -11.39 -15.61
N ASN A 212 14.46 -11.77 -14.70
CA ASN A 212 15.74 -11.12 -14.45
C ASN A 212 15.62 -9.61 -14.13
N VAL A 213 14.53 -9.20 -13.48
CA VAL A 213 14.41 -7.83 -12.97
C VAL A 213 15.32 -7.60 -11.76
N SER A 214 15.58 -6.36 -11.39
CA SER A 214 16.34 -6.06 -10.18
C SER A 214 15.62 -6.60 -8.93
N VAL A 215 16.39 -7.13 -7.99
CA VAL A 215 15.90 -7.53 -6.66
C VAL A 215 15.25 -6.33 -5.98
N ILE A 216 14.02 -6.52 -5.49
CA ILE A 216 13.33 -5.51 -4.68
C ILE A 216 13.68 -5.80 -3.21
N PRO A 217 14.42 -4.93 -2.52
CA PRO A 217 14.75 -5.19 -1.12
C PRO A 217 13.48 -5.17 -0.25
N MET A 218 13.37 -6.16 0.65
CA MET A 218 12.36 -6.12 1.72
C MET A 218 12.45 -4.81 2.49
N PRO A 219 11.30 -4.19 2.85
CA PRO A 219 11.29 -3.02 3.72
C PRO A 219 12.10 -3.31 4.99
N THR A 220 13.03 -2.42 5.33
CA THR A 220 13.87 -2.63 6.51
C THR A 220 13.01 -2.52 7.79
N PRO A 221 13.39 -3.21 8.88
CA PRO A 221 12.69 -3.10 10.17
C PRO A 221 12.56 -1.66 10.68
N THR A 222 13.42 -0.74 10.24
CA THR A 222 13.33 0.70 10.55
C THR A 222 12.04 1.33 9.99
N ALA A 223 11.56 0.88 8.82
CA ALA A 223 10.27 1.32 8.27
C ALA A 223 9.09 0.75 9.07
N LEU A 224 9.22 -0.48 9.59
CA LEU A 224 8.26 -1.08 10.52
C LEU A 224 8.29 -0.42 11.91
N ALA A 225 9.44 0.12 12.32
CA ALA A 225 9.56 0.87 13.58
C ALA A 225 8.70 2.15 13.55
N THR A 226 8.50 2.77 12.39
CA THR A 226 7.55 3.87 12.22
C THR A 226 6.12 3.44 12.54
N LEU A 227 5.70 2.22 12.13
CA LEU A 227 4.40 1.67 12.49
C LEU A 227 4.29 1.46 14.01
N ASN A 228 5.36 0.99 14.65
CA ASN A 228 5.37 0.87 16.11
C ASN A 228 5.26 2.24 16.80
N THR A 229 5.92 3.29 16.29
CA THR A 229 5.76 4.65 16.80
C THR A 229 4.32 5.14 16.68
N GLN A 230 3.65 4.90 15.55
CA GLN A 230 2.24 5.23 15.36
C GLN A 230 1.33 4.40 16.27
N ALA A 231 1.61 3.10 16.42
CA ALA A 231 0.88 2.24 17.33
C ALA A 231 1.05 2.68 18.80
N ILE A 232 2.24 3.16 19.19
CA ILE A 232 2.47 3.74 20.52
C ILE A 232 1.65 5.03 20.67
N ALA A 233 1.65 5.90 19.66
CA ALA A 233 0.89 7.15 19.67
C ALA A 233 -0.64 6.91 19.72
N GLY A 234 -1.13 5.91 18.98
CA GLY A 234 -2.52 5.47 19.00
C GLY A 234 -2.88 4.57 20.18
N LEU A 235 -1.91 4.26 21.06
CA LEU A 235 -2.07 3.36 22.20
C LEU A 235 -2.59 1.96 21.79
N THR A 236 -2.21 1.55 20.59
CA THR A 236 -2.49 0.27 19.94
C THR A 236 -1.23 -0.57 19.74
N SER A 237 -0.09 -0.16 20.29
CA SER A 237 1.11 -0.99 20.35
C SER A 237 0.88 -2.12 21.37
N LEU A 238 0.75 -3.33 20.85
CA LEU A 238 0.49 -4.52 21.66
C LEU A 238 1.76 -5.34 21.78
N THR A 239 2.17 -5.62 23.01
CA THR A 239 3.20 -6.64 23.26
C THR A 239 2.53 -8.01 23.26
N GLY A 240 2.30 -8.54 22.06
CA GLY A 240 1.87 -9.91 21.84
C GLY A 240 3.05 -10.85 21.60
N GLY A 241 2.86 -12.16 21.80
CA GLY A 241 3.89 -13.13 21.45
C GLY A 241 3.51 -14.57 21.72
N ALA A 242 4.49 -15.45 21.62
CA ALA A 242 4.43 -16.74 22.27
C ALA A 242 5.14 -16.63 23.62
N LEU A 243 4.51 -17.08 24.70
CA LEU A 243 5.24 -17.30 25.94
C LEU A 243 6.09 -18.57 25.75
N GLY A 244 7.38 -18.39 25.46
CA GLY A 244 8.33 -19.46 25.09
C GLY A 244 8.88 -19.34 23.67
N THR A 245 9.63 -20.35 23.19
CA THR A 245 10.40 -20.29 21.93
C THR A 245 9.63 -20.69 20.67
N THR A 246 8.32 -20.94 20.73
CA THR A 246 7.59 -21.52 19.59
C THR A 246 6.35 -20.72 19.23
N ILE A 247 6.23 -20.38 17.94
CA ILE A 247 5.06 -19.76 17.29
C ILE A 247 3.72 -20.49 17.53
N PHE A 248 3.77 -21.72 18.03
CA PHE A 248 2.60 -22.55 18.31
C PHE A 248 1.91 -22.23 19.64
N ASN A 249 2.45 -21.35 20.48
CA ASN A 249 1.93 -21.03 21.82
C ASN A 249 1.58 -19.54 21.98
N PRO A 250 0.69 -18.96 21.15
CA PRO A 250 0.38 -17.54 21.27
C PRO A 250 -0.34 -17.25 22.59
N ASN A 251 0.03 -16.15 23.24
CA ASN A 251 -0.60 -15.68 24.47
C ASN A 251 -1.60 -14.52 24.23
N THR A 252 -1.74 -14.09 22.97
CA THR A 252 -2.55 -12.93 22.59
C THR A 252 -3.51 -13.30 21.46
N ARG A 253 -4.75 -12.82 21.59
CA ARG A 253 -5.80 -12.83 20.56
C ARG A 253 -6.18 -11.38 20.26
N VAL A 254 -6.26 -11.04 18.98
CA VAL A 254 -6.78 -9.75 18.52
C VAL A 254 -8.07 -10.02 17.75
N GLU A 255 -9.11 -9.24 18.04
CA GLU A 255 -10.41 -9.32 17.40
C GLU A 255 -10.80 -7.94 16.88
N PHE A 256 -11.20 -7.86 15.61
CA PHE A 256 -11.72 -6.63 14.99
C PHE A 256 -13.25 -6.69 15.01
N ILE A 257 -13.85 -5.62 15.51
CA ILE A 257 -15.29 -5.54 15.74
C ILE A 257 -15.77 -4.23 15.11
N PRO A 258 -16.72 -4.29 14.17
CA PRO A 258 -17.36 -3.08 13.67
C PRO A 258 -18.12 -2.45 14.84
N VAL A 259 -17.76 -1.22 15.16
CA VAL A 259 -18.45 -0.38 16.14
C VAL A 259 -18.73 0.91 15.43
N ASP A 260 -20.01 1.30 15.43
CA ASP A 260 -20.46 2.62 15.01
C ASP A 260 -20.00 3.62 16.07
N LEU A 261 -18.84 4.24 15.82
CA LEU A 261 -18.20 5.17 16.74
C LEU A 261 -18.83 6.56 16.66
N ASN A 262 -19.38 6.93 15.50
CA ASN A 262 -19.91 8.27 15.24
C ASN A 262 -21.44 8.38 15.45
N GLY A 263 -22.14 7.25 15.54
CA GLY A 263 -23.58 7.12 15.77
C GLY A 263 -24.46 7.28 14.53
N ASP A 264 -23.92 7.15 13.31
CA ASP A 264 -24.64 7.34 12.06
C ASP A 264 -25.33 6.07 11.52
N GLY A 265 -25.13 4.93 12.20
CA GLY A 265 -25.68 3.64 11.85
C GLY A 265 -24.94 2.92 10.73
N ASP A 266 -23.82 3.47 10.25
CA ASP A 266 -22.88 2.81 9.37
C ASP A 266 -21.72 2.17 10.15
N TYR A 267 -21.15 1.10 9.60
CA TYR A 267 -20.12 0.30 10.25
C TYR A 267 -18.87 0.11 9.37
N ASP A 268 -18.86 0.69 8.16
CA ASP A 268 -17.79 0.53 7.17
C ASP A 268 -17.06 1.83 6.80
N GLY A 269 -17.39 2.94 7.47
CA GLY A 269 -16.75 4.24 7.29
C GLY A 269 -15.32 4.34 7.81
N GLU A 270 -14.63 5.41 7.43
CA GLU A 270 -13.23 5.67 7.80
C GLU A 270 -13.03 5.88 9.32
N ASP A 271 -14.10 6.27 10.02
CA ASP A 271 -14.14 6.49 11.46
C ASP A 271 -14.72 5.28 12.22
N GLU A 272 -14.94 4.14 11.54
CA GLU A 272 -15.60 2.97 12.12
C GLU A 272 -14.64 1.84 12.53
N GLY A 273 -15.07 1.09 13.53
CA GLY A 273 -14.40 -0.13 13.96
C GLY A 273 -13.54 0.02 15.21
N PHE A 274 -13.42 -1.10 15.92
CA PHE A 274 -12.66 -1.21 17.16
C PHE A 274 -11.91 -2.53 17.17
N MET A 275 -10.72 -2.56 17.78
CA MET A 275 -10.06 -3.82 18.09
C MET A 275 -10.13 -4.11 19.58
N ARG A 276 -10.38 -5.36 19.94
CA ARG A 276 -10.22 -5.84 21.32
C ARG A 276 -9.08 -6.84 21.38
N VAL A 277 -8.35 -6.81 22.48
CA VAL A 277 -7.18 -7.67 22.69
C VAL A 277 -7.38 -8.46 23.96
N TYR A 278 -7.40 -9.78 23.82
CA TYR A 278 -7.42 -10.70 24.93
C TYR A 278 -6.02 -11.28 25.11
N GLN A 279 -5.48 -11.20 26.32
CA GLN A 279 -4.13 -11.68 26.61
C GLN A 279 -4.11 -12.51 27.89
N THR A 280 -3.23 -13.52 27.91
CA THR A 280 -2.87 -14.25 29.11
C THR A 280 -1.46 -13.90 29.57
N ALA A 281 -1.33 -13.57 30.85
CA ALA A 281 -0.03 -13.51 31.54
C ALA A 281 0.43 -14.89 32.03
N LEU A 282 -0.45 -15.91 31.96
CA LEU A 282 -0.16 -17.26 32.43
C LEU A 282 0.60 -18.04 31.36
N THR A 283 1.70 -18.68 31.77
CA THR A 283 2.52 -19.54 30.91
C THR A 283 2.05 -20.99 30.89
N THR A 284 0.94 -21.31 31.56
CA THR A 284 0.44 -22.68 31.64
C THR A 284 -0.09 -23.14 30.28
N PRO A 285 0.16 -24.41 29.89
CA PRO A 285 -0.34 -24.93 28.62
C PRO A 285 -1.87 -24.77 28.45
N GLN A 286 -2.63 -24.81 29.56
CA GLN A 286 -4.07 -24.62 29.58
C GLN A 286 -4.46 -23.19 29.21
N ALA A 287 -3.82 -22.18 29.80
CA ALA A 287 -4.12 -20.78 29.47
C ALA A 287 -3.76 -20.46 28.02
N LEU A 288 -2.64 -20.96 27.52
CA LEU A 288 -2.24 -20.81 26.13
C LEU A 288 -3.18 -21.56 25.16
N ALA A 289 -3.69 -22.72 25.58
CA ALA A 289 -4.72 -23.42 24.82
C ALA A 289 -6.06 -22.68 24.82
N TYR A 290 -6.36 -22.00 25.92
CA TYR A 290 -7.57 -21.22 26.09
C TYR A 290 -7.63 -20.02 25.14
N VAL A 291 -6.55 -19.26 25.00
CA VAL A 291 -6.48 -18.11 24.08
C VAL A 291 -6.85 -18.52 22.64
N THR A 292 -6.40 -19.71 22.20
CA THR A 292 -6.52 -20.17 20.81
C THR A 292 -7.68 -21.13 20.55
N GLY A 293 -8.36 -21.63 21.59
CA GLY A 293 -9.35 -22.69 21.42
C GLY A 293 -8.78 -23.98 20.86
N ARG A 294 -7.47 -24.22 21.01
CA ARG A 294 -6.79 -25.42 20.49
C ARG A 294 -6.99 -26.64 21.38
N ARG A 295 -6.37 -27.74 20.98
CA ARG A 295 -6.28 -29.01 21.74
C ARG A 295 -5.93 -28.75 23.21
N TRP A 296 -6.78 -29.21 24.12
CA TRP A 296 -6.51 -29.08 25.56
C TRP A 296 -5.33 -29.97 25.99
N PRO A 297 -4.42 -29.48 26.85
CA PRO A 297 -3.18 -30.19 27.19
C PRO A 297 -3.38 -31.32 28.21
N SER A 298 -4.51 -31.34 28.92
CA SER A 298 -4.81 -32.34 29.94
C SER A 298 -6.15 -33.02 29.66
N VAL A 299 -6.25 -34.30 30.05
CA VAL A 299 -7.50 -35.08 29.98
C VAL A 299 -7.76 -35.75 31.32
N PRO A 300 -9.03 -36.01 31.67
CA PRO A 300 -9.36 -36.70 32.91
C PRO A 300 -8.90 -38.15 32.87
N GLY A 301 -8.67 -38.74 34.05
CA GLY A 301 -8.26 -40.14 34.19
C GLY A 301 -9.22 -41.11 33.50
N GLY A 302 -8.67 -42.10 32.80
CA GLY A 302 -9.42 -43.04 31.97
C GLY A 302 -9.76 -42.54 30.56
N THR A 303 -9.12 -41.46 30.12
CA THR A 303 -9.17 -40.93 28.74
C THR A 303 -7.75 -40.76 28.23
N LEU A 304 -7.49 -41.16 26.98
CA LEU A 304 -6.22 -40.83 26.33
C LEU A 304 -6.33 -39.50 25.60
N ALA A 305 -5.32 -38.64 25.75
CA ALA A 305 -5.30 -37.35 25.09
C ALA A 305 -5.38 -37.49 23.56
N SER A 306 -4.83 -38.58 22.99
CA SER A 306 -4.89 -38.89 21.56
C SER A 306 -6.29 -39.21 21.05
N GLU A 307 -7.20 -39.63 21.92
CA GLU A 307 -8.56 -40.06 21.56
C GLU A 307 -9.57 -38.93 21.75
N ASP A 308 -9.58 -38.30 22.93
CA ASP A 308 -10.54 -37.26 23.27
C ASP A 308 -9.83 -36.06 23.95
N PRO A 309 -9.05 -35.26 23.19
CA PRO A 309 -8.23 -34.22 23.78
C PRO A 309 -9.01 -33.06 24.43
N ASN A 310 -10.26 -32.84 24.03
CA ASN A 310 -11.06 -31.71 24.50
C ASN A 310 -12.07 -32.10 25.59
N MET A 311 -11.88 -33.26 26.23
CA MET A 311 -12.80 -33.80 27.24
C MET A 311 -12.97 -32.92 28.49
N ILE A 312 -12.06 -31.98 28.72
CA ILE A 312 -12.16 -30.94 29.76
C ILE A 312 -11.74 -29.57 29.19
N SER A 313 -12.03 -29.35 27.90
CA SER A 313 -11.74 -28.06 27.28
C SER A 313 -12.66 -26.98 27.85
N ALA A 314 -12.07 -25.85 28.22
CA ALA A 314 -12.83 -24.66 28.59
C ALA A 314 -13.31 -23.86 27.36
N ASN A 315 -12.92 -24.24 26.13
CA ASN A 315 -13.27 -23.54 24.89
C ASN A 315 -14.38 -24.22 24.09
N CYS A 316 -14.35 -25.55 24.10
CA CYS A 316 -15.22 -26.38 23.30
C CYS A 316 -16.31 -26.99 24.16
N GLY A 317 -17.50 -27.09 23.60
CA GLY A 317 -18.68 -27.53 24.33
C GLY A 317 -19.86 -27.79 23.40
N GLY A 318 -21.01 -28.02 24.00
CA GLY A 318 -22.27 -28.25 23.29
C GLY A 318 -23.46 -28.00 24.20
N THR A 319 -24.66 -28.11 23.63
CA THR A 319 -25.89 -27.99 24.40
C THR A 319 -26.00 -29.14 25.40
N TRP A 320 -26.30 -28.82 26.65
CA TRP A 320 -26.48 -29.80 27.71
C TRP A 320 -27.71 -29.45 28.55
N SER A 321 -28.69 -30.36 28.56
CA SER A 321 -29.83 -30.27 29.47
C SER A 321 -29.40 -30.64 30.89
N VAL A 322 -29.60 -29.71 31.82
CA VAL A 322 -29.53 -29.99 33.25
C VAL A 322 -30.69 -30.93 33.58
N ALA A 323 -30.42 -32.00 34.33
CA ALA A 323 -31.35 -33.14 34.50
C ALA A 323 -32.69 -32.81 35.19
N ASP A 324 -32.88 -31.56 35.66
CA ASP A 324 -34.04 -31.12 36.44
C ASP A 324 -34.90 -30.08 35.69
N GLY A 325 -35.08 -30.23 34.38
CA GLY A 325 -36.05 -29.45 33.59
C GLY A 325 -35.65 -28.00 33.28
N GLY A 326 -34.35 -27.69 33.29
CA GLY A 326 -33.83 -26.41 32.82
C GLY A 326 -33.75 -26.32 31.30
N ASP A 327 -33.69 -25.09 30.78
CA ASP A 327 -33.50 -24.82 29.35
C ASP A 327 -32.19 -25.43 28.82
N ASP A 328 -32.21 -25.78 27.53
CA ASP A 328 -31.08 -26.33 26.79
C ASP A 328 -30.01 -25.24 26.53
N ASP A 329 -29.13 -25.02 27.52
CA ASP A 329 -28.04 -24.06 27.41
C ASP A 329 -26.77 -24.68 26.81
N TRP A 330 -25.91 -23.83 26.25
CA TRP A 330 -24.58 -24.24 25.80
C TRP A 330 -23.59 -24.23 26.97
N TRP A 331 -22.86 -25.33 27.15
CA TRP A 331 -21.87 -25.49 28.22
C TRP A 331 -20.54 -25.99 27.67
N THR A 332 -19.44 -25.48 28.23
CA THR A 332 -18.09 -26.00 27.94
C THR A 332 -17.93 -27.44 28.42
N ALA A 333 -17.04 -28.20 27.78
CA ALA A 333 -16.73 -29.56 28.17
C ALA A 333 -16.26 -29.67 29.63
N ASP A 334 -15.45 -28.70 30.07
CA ASP A 334 -15.02 -28.58 31.47
C ASP A 334 -16.22 -28.41 32.42
N SER A 335 -17.13 -27.47 32.11
CA SER A 335 -18.32 -27.23 32.94
C SER A 335 -19.26 -28.43 32.99
N ILE A 336 -19.48 -29.13 31.87
CA ILE A 336 -20.27 -30.38 31.84
C ILE A 336 -19.59 -31.44 32.71
N TYR A 337 -18.28 -31.62 32.59
CA TYR A 337 -17.53 -32.61 33.37
C TYR A 337 -17.56 -32.30 34.88
N ALA A 338 -17.46 -31.02 35.24
CA ALA A 338 -17.51 -30.58 36.63
C ALA A 338 -18.90 -30.79 37.25
N ASN A 339 -19.96 -30.36 36.57
CA ASN A 339 -21.31 -30.25 37.12
C ASN A 339 -22.20 -31.49 36.93
N ARG A 340 -21.84 -32.43 36.04
CA ARG A 340 -22.61 -33.67 35.88
C ARG A 340 -22.49 -34.55 37.14
N ALA A 341 -23.61 -34.89 37.78
CA ALA A 341 -23.59 -35.89 38.85
C ALA A 341 -23.27 -37.30 38.33
N GLY A 342 -22.58 -38.12 39.15
CA GLY A 342 -22.30 -39.52 38.86
C GLY A 342 -20.81 -39.87 38.74
N THR A 343 -20.55 -41.08 38.24
CA THR A 343 -19.19 -41.64 38.09
C THR A 343 -18.40 -40.92 36.99
N ALA A 344 -17.06 -41.00 37.05
CA ALA A 344 -16.19 -40.43 36.00
C ALA A 344 -16.55 -40.95 34.59
N SER A 345 -16.99 -42.20 34.46
CA SER A 345 -17.43 -42.76 33.18
C SER A 345 -18.69 -42.09 32.63
N GLN A 346 -19.66 -41.81 33.50
CA GLN A 346 -20.88 -41.08 33.14
C GLN A 346 -20.58 -39.63 32.75
N LYS A 347 -19.69 -38.96 33.49
CA LYS A 347 -19.21 -37.60 33.16
C LYS A 347 -18.57 -37.53 31.76
N ARG A 348 -17.63 -38.44 31.47
CA ARG A 348 -16.98 -38.53 30.15
C ARG A 348 -17.99 -38.78 29.03
N THR A 349 -18.97 -39.65 29.26
CA THR A 349 -20.01 -39.95 28.27
C THR A 349 -20.86 -38.72 27.96
N ALA A 350 -21.25 -37.95 28.99
CA ALA A 350 -22.02 -36.72 28.80
C ALA A 350 -21.25 -35.68 27.98
N VAL A 351 -19.99 -35.43 28.33
CA VAL A 351 -19.13 -34.51 27.58
C VAL A 351 -18.96 -34.98 26.13
N ARG A 352 -18.71 -36.29 25.91
CA ARG A 352 -18.55 -36.83 24.57
C ARG A 352 -19.81 -36.67 23.73
N ASN A 353 -20.99 -36.84 24.33
CA ASN A 353 -22.26 -36.61 23.65
C ASN A 353 -22.42 -35.13 23.26
N ALA A 354 -22.06 -34.20 24.14
CA ALA A 354 -22.09 -32.75 23.83
C ALA A 354 -21.08 -32.38 22.73
N LEU A 355 -19.85 -32.89 22.79
CA LEU A 355 -18.81 -32.65 21.78
C LEU A 355 -19.09 -33.33 20.43
N ARG A 356 -19.96 -34.35 20.40
CA ARG A 356 -20.41 -35.01 19.16
C ARG A 356 -21.76 -34.50 18.66
N SER A 357 -22.42 -33.61 19.39
CA SER A 357 -23.73 -33.10 19.02
C SER A 357 -23.65 -32.21 17.77
N ALA A 358 -24.81 -31.94 17.17
CA ALA A 358 -24.94 -30.94 16.11
C ALA A 358 -24.74 -29.50 16.61
N THR A 359 -24.86 -29.28 17.92
CA THR A 359 -24.70 -27.97 18.57
C THR A 359 -23.29 -27.74 19.12
N ARG A 360 -22.34 -28.64 18.82
CA ARG A 360 -20.95 -28.49 19.24
C ARG A 360 -20.37 -27.20 18.68
N ARG A 361 -19.72 -26.42 19.54
CA ARG A 361 -19.03 -25.16 19.17
C ARG A 361 -17.76 -25.03 19.99
N CYS A 362 -16.81 -24.30 19.45
CA CYS A 362 -15.62 -23.86 20.18
C CYS A 362 -15.52 -22.34 20.04
N PHE A 363 -15.22 -21.65 21.14
CA PHE A 363 -14.94 -20.22 21.12
C PHE A 363 -13.53 -19.95 21.60
N LEU A 364 -12.95 -18.87 21.10
CA LEU A 364 -11.63 -18.41 21.52
C LEU A 364 -11.69 -17.80 22.93
N GLY A 365 -10.57 -17.78 23.65
CA GLY A 365 -10.51 -17.29 25.03
C GLY A 365 -11.04 -15.86 25.16
N GLY A 366 -11.78 -15.60 26.25
CA GLY A 366 -12.41 -14.32 26.53
C GLY A 366 -13.77 -14.09 25.85
N ASP A 367 -14.23 -14.99 24.98
CA ASP A 367 -15.54 -14.89 24.35
C ASP A 367 -16.68 -15.04 25.39
N PRO A 368 -17.67 -14.12 25.44
CA PRO A 368 -18.78 -14.20 26.39
C PRO A 368 -19.55 -15.51 26.34
N ARG A 369 -19.62 -16.15 25.16
CA ARG A 369 -20.34 -17.42 24.95
C ARG A 369 -19.67 -18.62 25.61
N LEU A 370 -18.47 -18.45 26.17
CA LEU A 370 -17.83 -19.45 27.02
C LEU A 370 -18.52 -19.60 28.37
N TYR A 371 -19.37 -18.64 28.74
CA TYR A 371 -20.09 -18.62 30.01
C TYR A 371 -21.59 -18.92 29.78
N PRO A 372 -22.24 -19.66 30.69
CA PRO A 372 -23.67 -19.96 30.56
C PRO A 372 -24.57 -18.72 30.49
N ASP A 373 -24.18 -17.64 31.16
CA ASP A 373 -24.90 -16.37 31.18
C ASP A 373 -24.61 -15.48 29.95
N SER A 374 -23.71 -15.91 29.06
CA SER A 374 -23.23 -15.14 27.90
C SER A 374 -22.75 -13.72 28.26
N THR A 375 -22.34 -13.49 29.51
CA THR A 375 -21.93 -12.15 29.95
C THR A 375 -20.49 -11.87 29.59
N PHE A 376 -20.22 -10.62 29.23
CA PHE A 376 -18.85 -10.18 29.04
C PHE A 376 -18.10 -10.16 30.37
N ARG A 377 -16.92 -10.78 30.41
CA ARG A 377 -16.04 -10.79 31.58
C ARG A 377 -14.72 -10.16 31.18
N ALA A 378 -14.36 -9.04 31.82
CA ALA A 378 -13.11 -8.35 31.56
C ALA A 378 -11.89 -9.21 31.95
N ILE A 379 -12.03 -10.07 32.97
CA ILE A 379 -11.00 -10.97 33.49
C ILE A 379 -11.63 -12.34 33.72
N ASP A 380 -10.89 -13.39 33.39
CA ASP A 380 -11.24 -14.77 33.71
C ASP A 380 -10.06 -15.55 34.30
N ASN A 381 -10.23 -16.85 34.52
CA ASN A 381 -9.21 -17.71 35.14
C ASN A 381 -7.97 -17.92 34.25
N TYR A 382 -8.04 -17.53 32.98
CA TYR A 382 -7.01 -17.79 31.99
C TYR A 382 -6.36 -16.51 31.46
N GLY A 383 -6.98 -15.34 31.62
CA GLY A 383 -6.46 -14.07 31.10
C GLY A 383 -7.44 -12.92 31.25
N SER A 384 -7.20 -11.85 30.51
CA SER A 384 -7.99 -10.62 30.58
C SER A 384 -8.03 -9.89 29.25
N TRP A 385 -9.10 -9.13 29.05
CA TRP A 385 -9.17 -8.11 28.02
C TRP A 385 -8.32 -6.90 28.44
N LEU A 386 -7.44 -6.45 27.54
CA LEU A 386 -6.63 -5.26 27.78
C LEU A 386 -7.52 -4.01 27.75
N ALA A 387 -7.46 -3.22 28.82
CA ALA A 387 -8.13 -1.93 28.86
C ALA A 387 -7.41 -0.95 27.94
N TRP A 388 -8.13 -0.36 26.99
CA TRP A 388 -7.59 0.74 26.21
C TRP A 388 -7.52 1.99 27.11
N PRO A 389 -6.35 2.61 27.27
CA PRO A 389 -6.17 3.72 28.22
C PRO A 389 -6.78 5.05 27.75
N GLY A 390 -7.36 5.10 26.56
CA GLY A 390 -7.96 6.30 25.98
C GLY A 390 -6.92 7.30 25.45
N TRP A 391 -7.36 8.26 24.62
CA TRP A 391 -6.49 9.31 24.11
C TRP A 391 -5.82 10.09 25.26
N GLY A 392 -4.48 10.11 25.28
CA GLY A 392 -3.69 10.77 26.32
C GLY A 392 -3.42 9.94 27.59
N GLY A 393 -3.89 8.69 27.63
CA GLY A 393 -3.53 7.73 28.68
C GLY A 393 -2.14 7.11 28.44
N GLY A 394 -1.48 6.66 29.51
CA GLY A 394 -0.23 5.89 29.39
C GLY A 394 -0.49 4.52 28.75
N PRO A 395 0.49 3.90 28.07
CA PRO A 395 0.32 2.58 27.46
C PRO A 395 -0.16 1.57 28.50
N PRO A 396 -1.06 0.63 28.11
CA PRO A 396 -1.57 -0.37 29.04
C PRO A 396 -0.39 -1.16 29.62
N ALA A 397 -0.34 -1.29 30.95
CA ALA A 397 0.70 -2.07 31.61
C ALA A 397 0.58 -3.53 31.16
N ALA A 398 1.72 -4.08 30.71
CA ALA A 398 1.86 -5.46 30.24
C ALA A 398 1.64 -6.50 31.34
#